data_AF-A0A6A3ITR1-F1
#
_entry.id   AF-A0A6A3ITR1-F1
#
_cell.length_a   1.000
_cell.length_b   1.000
_cell.length_c   1.000
_cell.angle_alpha   90.00
_cell.angle_beta   90.00
_cell.angle_gamma   90.00
#
_symmetry.space_group_name_H-M   'P 1'
#
loop_
_entity.id
_entity.type
_entity.pdbx_description
1 polymer ?
#
loop_
_entity_poly.entity_id
_entity_poly.type
_entity_poly.pdbx_seq_one_letter_code
_entity_poly.pdbx_strand_id
1 'polypeptide(L)'
;MRIHGPAAKDVANNFLARWNSPYLPTQGLGDDLIDFENPQYSYLPPLDYASSNITSKLGKQSVQIVRTFSCKYKHWEFAPNGENSLFHARIKAIKNAKNYIYIEDQYFILVLELLDALMEVMPTLQRLIVLVQPPELLTKSGGYEKYMYENMQPLKEKFPNKFKLYTIKTDLDIYIHSKLVVIDDVYLADGSANWNRRSMTSDPELDANVVDDEHVKTPDGVTVGKVIRDFRVRKFQEMTGRSYEDIDTMKFLDAADLYDTAAAEESSLIQKFDVDKEWYHNLFGSAVQMKVDRQDTCDGATSDTS
;
A
#
# COMPACT_ATOMS: atom_id res chain seq x y z
N MET A 1 -12.13 1.48 1.29
CA MET A 1 -12.83 2.73 0.84
C MET A 1 -14.11 2.43 0.02
N ARG A 2 -15.05 3.38 -0.11
CA ARG A 2 -16.18 3.32 -1.08
C ARG A 2 -16.15 4.52 -2.03
N ILE A 3 -16.12 4.29 -3.34
CA ILE A 3 -15.93 5.32 -4.38
C ILE A 3 -17.23 5.54 -5.16
N HIS A 4 -17.56 6.80 -5.43
CA HIS A 4 -18.71 7.22 -6.24
C HIS A 4 -18.27 8.27 -7.27
N GLY A 5 -18.99 8.36 -8.39
CA GLY A 5 -18.65 9.30 -9.47
C GLY A 5 -17.67 8.71 -10.51
N PRO A 6 -16.97 9.54 -11.28
CA PRO A 6 -16.16 9.10 -12.42
C PRO A 6 -15.13 8.01 -12.09
N ALA A 7 -14.43 8.11 -10.96
CA ALA A 7 -13.42 7.12 -10.56
C ALA A 7 -14.00 5.71 -10.29
N ALA A 8 -15.31 5.59 -9.99
CA ALA A 8 -15.94 4.28 -9.89
C ALA A 8 -16.02 3.56 -11.25
N LYS A 9 -16.04 4.31 -12.37
CA LYS A 9 -15.96 3.74 -13.71
C LYS A 9 -14.58 3.19 -14.01
N ASP A 10 -13.52 3.78 -13.50
CA ASP A 10 -12.16 3.26 -13.67
C ASP A 10 -12.01 1.89 -12.98
N VAL A 11 -12.59 1.74 -11.79
CA VAL A 11 -12.70 0.44 -11.09
C VAL A 11 -13.52 -0.55 -11.92
N ALA A 12 -14.68 -0.14 -12.45
CA ALA A 12 -15.53 -1.01 -13.26
C ALA A 12 -14.87 -1.40 -14.60
N ASN A 13 -14.10 -0.49 -15.22
CA ASN A 13 -13.33 -0.78 -16.42
C ASN A 13 -12.23 -1.80 -16.17
N ASN A 14 -11.56 -1.72 -15.01
CA ASN A 14 -10.60 -2.74 -14.60
C ASN A 14 -11.27 -4.13 -14.50
N PHE A 15 -12.48 -4.20 -13.92
CA PHE A 15 -13.25 -5.44 -13.89
C PHE A 15 -13.62 -5.93 -15.30
N LEU A 16 -14.18 -5.06 -16.14
CA LEU A 16 -14.63 -5.42 -17.49
C LEU A 16 -13.49 -5.93 -18.37
N ALA A 17 -12.32 -5.29 -18.29
CA ALA A 17 -11.14 -5.73 -19.04
C ALA A 17 -10.75 -7.17 -18.67
N ARG A 18 -10.82 -7.52 -17.38
CA ARG A 18 -10.51 -8.88 -16.90
C ARG A 18 -11.62 -9.88 -17.21
N TRP A 19 -12.88 -9.48 -17.03
CA TRP A 19 -14.04 -10.36 -17.29
C TRP A 19 -14.17 -10.71 -18.77
N ASN A 20 -13.95 -9.73 -19.65
CA ASN A 20 -14.01 -9.93 -21.10
C ASN A 20 -12.71 -10.49 -21.69
N SER A 21 -11.73 -10.87 -20.87
CA SER A 21 -10.50 -11.46 -21.41
C SER A 21 -10.84 -12.78 -22.11
N PRO A 22 -10.26 -13.05 -23.30
CA PRO A 22 -10.42 -14.34 -23.96
C PRO A 22 -9.64 -15.45 -23.24
N TYR A 23 -8.72 -15.10 -22.33
CA TYR A 23 -7.97 -16.06 -21.55
C TYR A 23 -8.74 -16.40 -20.27
N LEU A 24 -9.10 -17.67 -20.14
CA LEU A 24 -9.76 -18.16 -18.93
C LEU A 24 -8.72 -18.31 -17.81
N PRO A 25 -9.11 -18.06 -16.55
CA PRO A 25 -8.26 -18.38 -15.41
C PRO A 25 -8.10 -19.91 -15.27
N THR A 26 -7.24 -20.35 -14.35
CA THR A 26 -7.15 -21.76 -13.91
C THR A 26 -7.07 -22.77 -15.08
N GLN A 27 -6.18 -22.50 -16.04
CA GLN A 27 -5.86 -23.42 -17.16
C GLN A 27 -4.47 -24.07 -16.96
N GLY A 28 -4.04 -24.22 -15.70
CA GLY A 28 -2.74 -24.81 -15.37
C GLY A 28 -2.85 -26.32 -15.16
N LEU A 29 -1.70 -27.00 -15.22
CA LEU A 29 -1.59 -28.46 -14.96
C LEU A 29 -2.20 -28.89 -13.62
N GLY A 30 -2.24 -28.00 -12.62
CA GLY A 30 -2.85 -28.28 -11.32
C GLY A 30 -4.38 -28.29 -11.34
N ASP A 31 -4.99 -27.50 -12.23
CA ASP A 31 -6.45 -27.40 -12.39
C ASP A 31 -6.98 -28.62 -13.17
N ASP A 32 -6.21 -29.07 -14.17
CA ASP A 32 -6.47 -30.31 -14.91
C ASP A 32 -6.48 -31.54 -13.98
N LEU A 33 -5.66 -31.53 -12.91
CA LEU A 33 -5.57 -32.63 -11.94
C LEU A 33 -6.78 -32.71 -11.01
N ILE A 34 -7.57 -31.65 -10.89
CA ILE A 34 -8.77 -31.58 -10.05
C ILE A 34 -10.06 -31.48 -10.89
N ASP A 35 -9.98 -31.70 -12.20
CA ASP A 35 -11.08 -31.60 -13.17
C ASP A 35 -11.85 -30.26 -13.04
N PHE A 36 -11.15 -29.16 -12.77
CA PHE A 36 -11.81 -27.85 -12.67
C PHE A 36 -12.13 -27.29 -14.05
N GLU A 37 -13.42 -27.15 -14.36
CA GLU A 37 -13.89 -26.49 -15.57
C GLU A 37 -14.33 -25.05 -15.28
N ASN A 38 -13.81 -24.11 -16.08
CA ASN A 38 -14.24 -22.72 -16.00
C ASN A 38 -15.73 -22.59 -16.39
N PRO A 39 -16.53 -21.87 -15.59
CA PRO A 39 -17.93 -21.64 -15.92
C PRO A 39 -18.06 -20.83 -17.21
N GLN A 40 -19.15 -21.07 -17.94
CA GLN A 40 -19.49 -20.26 -19.11
C GLN A 40 -19.72 -18.80 -18.68
N TYR A 41 -19.15 -17.87 -19.43
CA TYR A 41 -19.35 -16.44 -19.24
C TYR A 41 -19.80 -15.79 -20.56
N SER A 42 -20.35 -14.58 -20.46
CA SER A 42 -20.72 -13.77 -21.62
C SER A 42 -20.00 -12.44 -21.58
N TYR A 43 -19.63 -11.94 -22.75
CA TYR A 43 -19.03 -10.63 -22.90
C TYR A 43 -20.00 -9.55 -22.41
N LEU A 44 -19.49 -8.66 -21.57
CA LEU A 44 -20.21 -7.49 -21.11
C LEU A 44 -19.94 -6.31 -22.05
N PRO A 45 -20.93 -5.44 -22.31
CA PRO A 45 -20.73 -4.28 -23.16
C PRO A 45 -19.74 -3.27 -22.53
N PRO A 46 -19.01 -2.49 -23.33
CA PRO A 46 -18.10 -1.47 -22.83
C PRO A 46 -18.87 -0.37 -22.06
N LEU A 47 -18.22 0.26 -21.08
CA LEU A 47 -18.82 1.39 -20.36
C LEU A 47 -18.88 2.62 -21.26
N ASP A 48 -20.05 3.24 -21.30
CA ASP A 48 -20.19 4.55 -21.91
C ASP A 48 -19.70 5.64 -20.93
N TYR A 49 -18.59 6.29 -21.27
CA TYR A 49 -18.04 7.40 -20.49
C TYR A 49 -18.86 8.69 -20.66
N ALA A 50 -19.45 8.89 -21.84
CA ALA A 50 -20.15 10.13 -22.22
C ALA A 50 -21.55 10.25 -21.59
N SER A 51 -22.22 9.15 -21.26
CA SER A 51 -23.59 9.18 -20.68
C SER A 51 -23.68 9.36 -19.16
N SER A 52 -22.56 9.48 -18.44
CA SER A 52 -22.64 9.65 -16.98
C SER A 52 -22.94 11.08 -16.58
N ASN A 53 -24.24 11.36 -16.48
CA ASN A 53 -24.77 12.51 -15.75
C ASN A 53 -24.73 12.32 -14.22
N ILE A 54 -24.09 11.26 -13.71
CA ILE A 54 -24.00 10.97 -12.27
C ILE A 54 -22.95 11.90 -11.65
N THR A 55 -23.39 13.09 -11.25
CA THR A 55 -22.67 13.89 -10.26
C THR A 55 -22.87 13.23 -8.90
N SER A 56 -21.82 12.60 -8.36
CA SER A 56 -21.83 12.22 -6.95
C SER A 56 -21.96 13.47 -6.09
N LYS A 57 -22.92 13.51 -5.18
CA LYS A 57 -23.03 14.56 -4.14
C LYS A 57 -22.35 14.18 -2.83
N LEU A 58 -21.70 13.01 -2.77
CA LEU A 58 -21.16 12.46 -1.53
C LEU A 58 -19.84 13.11 -1.11
N GLY A 59 -19.10 13.72 -2.05
CA GLY A 59 -17.82 14.33 -1.78
C GLY A 59 -17.29 15.09 -3.00
N LYS A 60 -16.21 15.85 -2.80
CA LYS A 60 -15.52 16.62 -3.84
C LYS A 60 -14.07 16.18 -4.01
N GLN A 61 -13.71 15.02 -3.48
CA GLN A 61 -12.33 14.52 -3.55
C GLN A 61 -11.96 14.18 -4.99
N SER A 62 -10.71 14.48 -5.36
CA SER A 62 -10.09 13.98 -6.57
C SER A 62 -9.56 12.58 -6.31
N VAL A 63 -10.02 11.60 -7.10
CA VAL A 63 -9.64 10.20 -6.96
C VAL A 63 -8.99 9.70 -8.25
N GLN A 64 -7.83 9.08 -8.13
CA GLN A 64 -7.15 8.39 -9.23
C GLN A 64 -7.03 6.91 -8.90
N ILE A 65 -7.56 6.06 -9.77
CA ILE A 65 -7.35 4.61 -9.71
C ILE A 65 -6.01 4.27 -10.35
N VAL A 66 -5.21 3.47 -9.66
CA VAL A 66 -3.90 2.98 -10.12
C VAL A 66 -3.82 1.47 -9.95
N ARG A 67 -2.97 0.82 -10.75
CA ARG A 67 -2.95 -0.64 -10.89
C ARG A 67 -1.54 -1.19 -11.03
N THR A 68 -1.45 -2.48 -10.77
CA THR A 68 -0.30 -3.31 -11.12
C THR A 68 -0.76 -4.43 -12.05
N PHE A 69 -0.07 -4.63 -13.17
CA PHE A 69 -0.18 -5.81 -14.02
C PHE A 69 1.22 -6.17 -14.52
N SER A 70 1.67 -7.40 -14.24
CA SER A 70 2.99 -7.86 -14.70
C SER A 70 3.14 -7.75 -16.21
N CYS A 71 4.24 -7.14 -16.65
CA CYS A 71 4.64 -7.12 -18.05
C CYS A 71 5.14 -8.48 -18.55
N LYS A 72 5.41 -9.45 -17.67
CA LYS A 72 5.85 -10.81 -18.04
C LYS A 72 4.68 -11.77 -18.23
N TYR A 73 3.51 -11.45 -17.69
CA TYR A 73 2.33 -12.29 -17.84
C TYR A 73 1.64 -11.98 -19.17
N LYS A 74 1.61 -12.98 -20.06
CA LYS A 74 1.20 -12.80 -21.46
C LYS A 74 -0.31 -12.70 -21.68
N HIS A 75 -1.13 -13.00 -20.65
CA HIS A 75 -2.59 -13.04 -20.76
C HIS A 75 -3.26 -11.76 -20.23
N TRP A 76 -2.54 -10.64 -20.27
CA TRP A 76 -3.10 -9.30 -20.06
C TRP A 76 -3.20 -8.54 -21.38
N GLU A 77 -4.11 -8.93 -22.29
CA GLU A 77 -4.26 -8.30 -23.60
C GLU A 77 -4.63 -6.81 -23.53
N PHE A 78 -5.27 -6.39 -22.43
CA PHE A 78 -5.58 -4.99 -22.14
C PHE A 78 -4.43 -4.21 -21.49
N ALA A 79 -3.34 -4.88 -21.12
CA ALA A 79 -2.11 -4.30 -20.58
C ALA A 79 -0.87 -5.05 -21.13
N PRO A 80 -0.65 -5.02 -22.46
CA PRO A 80 0.33 -5.90 -23.13
C PRO A 80 1.78 -5.63 -22.73
N ASN A 81 2.08 -4.43 -22.23
CA ASN A 81 3.40 -4.05 -21.70
C ASN A 81 3.42 -4.05 -20.16
N GLY A 82 2.40 -4.64 -19.53
CA GLY A 82 2.11 -4.46 -18.11
C GLY A 82 1.63 -3.05 -17.77
N GLU A 83 1.39 -2.82 -16.48
CA GLU A 83 1.07 -1.51 -15.92
C GLU A 83 1.65 -1.44 -14.50
N ASN A 84 2.50 -0.45 -14.23
CA ASN A 84 3.05 -0.19 -12.88
C ASN A 84 2.66 1.22 -12.40
N SER A 85 1.45 1.67 -12.74
CA SER A 85 0.96 3.02 -12.40
C SER A 85 0.90 3.20 -10.87
N LEU A 86 0.60 2.13 -10.14
CA LEU A 86 0.59 2.09 -8.68
C LEU A 86 1.97 2.38 -8.09
N PHE A 87 3.00 1.68 -8.57
CA PHE A 87 4.37 1.84 -8.09
C PHE A 87 4.90 3.26 -8.34
N HIS A 88 4.69 3.78 -9.56
CA HIS A 88 5.07 5.15 -9.91
C HIS A 88 4.32 6.20 -9.08
N ALA A 89 3.02 5.99 -8.83
CA ALA A 89 2.24 6.89 -7.98
C ALA A 89 2.77 6.88 -6.54
N ARG A 90 3.10 5.70 -5.97
CA ARG A 90 3.67 5.57 -4.62
C ARG A 90 5.01 6.30 -4.48
N ILE A 91 5.93 6.09 -5.43
CA ILE A 91 7.23 6.80 -5.46
C ILE A 91 7.00 8.32 -5.54
N LYS A 92 6.14 8.77 -6.46
CA LYS A 92 5.84 10.20 -6.64
C LYS A 92 5.25 10.81 -5.37
N ALA A 93 4.31 10.12 -4.72
CA ALA A 93 3.68 10.59 -3.49
C ALA A 93 4.71 10.74 -2.37
N ILE A 94 5.56 9.73 -2.15
CA ILE A 94 6.64 9.77 -1.15
C ILE A 94 7.59 10.95 -1.41
N LYS A 95 8.06 11.11 -2.65
CA LYS A 95 8.99 12.20 -3.02
C LYS A 95 8.40 13.60 -2.86
N ASN A 96 7.08 13.74 -2.78
CA ASN A 96 6.41 15.01 -2.54
C ASN A 96 6.06 15.25 -1.06
N ALA A 97 6.34 14.30 -0.17
CA ALA A 97 6.10 14.44 1.26
C ALA A 97 6.95 15.56 1.87
N LYS A 98 6.35 16.35 2.76
CA LYS A 98 6.97 17.54 3.37
C LYS A 98 6.99 17.48 4.90
N ASN A 99 6.05 16.81 5.53
CA ASN A 99 5.88 16.80 6.99
C ASN A 99 5.97 15.39 7.56
N TYR A 100 5.19 14.43 7.08
CA TYR A 100 5.21 13.06 7.58
C TYR A 100 4.57 12.07 6.62
N ILE A 101 4.84 10.80 6.90
CA ILE A 101 4.22 9.66 6.24
C ILE A 101 3.72 8.69 7.32
N TYR A 102 2.48 8.21 7.17
CA TYR A 102 1.87 7.16 7.97
C TYR A 102 1.53 5.97 7.08
N ILE A 103 1.98 4.77 7.45
CA ILE A 103 1.79 3.55 6.66
C ILE A 103 1.15 2.49 7.55
N GLU A 104 0.11 1.84 7.06
CA GLU A 104 -0.30 0.52 7.55
C GLU A 104 -0.22 -0.49 6.43
N ASP A 105 0.52 -1.58 6.63
CA ASP A 105 0.71 -2.57 5.59
C ASP A 105 0.85 -3.99 6.16
N GLN A 106 0.39 -4.98 5.41
CA GLN A 106 0.62 -6.39 5.72
C GLN A 106 2.10 -6.76 5.59
N TYR A 107 2.82 -6.11 4.68
CA TYR A 107 4.25 -6.30 4.51
C TYR A 107 4.95 -4.96 4.52
N PHE A 108 6.19 -4.91 5.01
CA PHE A 108 7.06 -3.74 4.87
C PHE A 108 8.48 -4.20 4.51
N ILE A 109 8.58 -4.90 3.38
CA ILE A 109 9.80 -5.58 2.94
C ILE A 109 10.50 -4.84 1.79
N LEU A 110 11.75 -5.22 1.52
CA LEU A 110 12.66 -4.45 0.67
C LEU A 110 12.18 -4.26 -0.78
N VAL A 111 11.72 -3.03 -1.06
CA VAL A 111 11.57 -2.47 -2.41
C VAL A 111 12.55 -1.30 -2.52
N LEU A 112 13.64 -1.48 -3.27
CA LEU A 112 14.77 -0.54 -3.26
C LEU A 112 14.34 0.88 -3.66
N GLU A 113 13.50 1.00 -4.67
CA GLU A 113 13.05 2.29 -5.19
C GLU A 113 12.13 3.03 -4.19
N LEU A 114 11.35 2.30 -3.39
CA LEU A 114 10.56 2.90 -2.31
C LEU A 114 11.45 3.29 -1.13
N LEU A 115 12.42 2.45 -0.76
CA LEU A 115 13.39 2.76 0.28
C LEU A 115 14.20 4.01 -0.09
N ASP A 116 14.69 4.09 -1.32
CA ASP A 116 15.42 5.25 -1.84
C ASP A 116 14.55 6.52 -1.78
N ALA A 117 13.29 6.43 -2.21
CA ALA A 117 12.36 7.54 -2.11
C ALA A 117 12.12 7.98 -0.66
N LEU A 118 11.97 7.05 0.28
CA LEU A 118 11.85 7.36 1.71
C LEU A 118 13.14 8.04 2.22
N MET A 119 14.31 7.45 1.96
CA MET A 119 15.60 7.97 2.40
C MET A 119 15.90 9.38 1.85
N GLU A 120 15.41 9.70 0.66
CA GLU A 120 15.48 11.03 0.05
C GLU A 120 14.72 12.09 0.87
N VAL A 121 13.52 11.77 1.36
CA VAL A 121 12.66 12.73 2.07
C VAL A 121 12.82 12.74 3.59
N MET A 122 13.29 11.65 4.20
CA MET A 122 13.46 11.54 5.66
C MET A 122 14.23 12.69 6.34
N PRO A 123 15.25 13.34 5.72
CA PRO A 123 15.89 14.52 6.31
C PRO A 123 14.92 15.67 6.60
N THR A 124 13.89 15.86 5.78
CA THR A 124 12.91 16.96 5.92
C THR A 124 11.68 16.56 6.73
N LEU A 125 11.29 15.28 6.72
CA LEU A 125 10.13 14.81 7.47
C LEU A 125 10.31 14.97 8.98
N GLN A 126 9.20 15.23 9.68
CA GLN A 126 9.07 15.23 11.13
C GLN A 126 8.95 13.80 11.67
N ARG A 127 8.23 12.91 10.94
CA ARG A 127 7.99 11.52 11.35
C ARG A 127 7.69 10.61 10.15
N LEU A 128 8.14 9.37 10.22
CA LEU A 128 7.67 8.23 9.43
C LEU A 128 7.16 7.18 10.42
N ILE A 129 5.84 6.94 10.42
CA ILE A 129 5.19 5.95 11.29
C ILE A 129 4.76 4.77 10.41
N VAL A 130 5.18 3.56 10.81
CA VAL A 130 4.81 2.32 10.12
C VAL A 130 4.17 1.38 11.12
N LEU A 131 2.93 0.99 10.86
CA LEU A 131 2.23 -0.10 11.53
C LEU A 131 2.20 -1.31 10.59
N VAL A 132 2.76 -2.44 11.01
CA VAL A 132 2.99 -3.57 10.10
C VAL A 132 2.74 -4.90 10.77
N GLN A 133 2.24 -5.87 9.99
CA GLN A 133 2.12 -7.25 10.44
C GLN A 133 3.51 -7.90 10.60
N PRO A 134 3.84 -8.46 11.77
CA PRO A 134 5.07 -9.23 11.95
C PRO A 134 5.08 -10.47 11.05
N PRO A 135 6.22 -10.80 10.42
CA PRO A 135 6.33 -12.01 9.61
C PRO A 135 6.01 -13.27 10.43
N GLU A 136 5.07 -14.07 9.94
CA GLU A 136 4.71 -15.38 10.49
C GLU A 136 5.61 -16.50 9.94
N LEU A 137 5.55 -17.69 10.53
CA LEU A 137 6.40 -18.85 10.21
C LEU A 137 6.57 -19.11 8.70
N LEU A 138 5.46 -19.12 7.94
CA LEU A 138 5.50 -19.35 6.49
C LEU A 138 6.23 -18.21 5.75
N THR A 139 5.94 -16.96 6.09
CA THR A 139 6.62 -15.81 5.46
C THR A 139 8.10 -15.71 5.88
N LYS A 140 8.43 -16.05 7.14
CA LYS A 140 9.81 -16.17 7.63
C LYS A 140 10.59 -17.24 6.85
N SER A 141 9.95 -18.37 6.54
CA SER A 141 10.56 -19.42 5.72
C SER A 141 10.87 -18.97 4.28
N GLY A 142 10.19 -17.93 3.80
CA GLY A 142 10.48 -17.25 2.53
C GLY A 142 11.48 -16.09 2.63
N GLY A 143 12.02 -15.81 3.83
CA GLY A 143 12.98 -14.72 4.04
C GLY A 143 12.38 -13.33 4.23
N TYR A 144 11.06 -13.22 4.45
CA TYR A 144 10.41 -11.90 4.60
C TYR A 144 10.95 -11.11 5.79
N GLU A 145 11.35 -11.77 6.87
CA GLU A 145 11.98 -11.11 8.03
C GLU A 145 13.32 -10.46 7.68
N LYS A 146 14.14 -11.13 6.84
CA LYS A 146 15.36 -10.53 6.30
C LYS A 146 15.03 -9.29 5.47
N TYR A 147 14.10 -9.40 4.52
CA TYR A 147 13.81 -8.29 3.61
C TYR A 147 13.17 -7.12 4.36
N MET A 148 12.43 -7.39 5.43
CA MET A 148 11.94 -6.36 6.35
C MET A 148 13.10 -5.67 7.07
N TYR A 149 14.04 -6.43 7.63
CA TYR A 149 15.26 -5.90 8.25
C TYR A 149 16.04 -5.01 7.28
N GLU A 150 16.28 -5.46 6.05
CA GLU A 150 17.01 -4.70 5.02
C GLU A 150 16.28 -3.41 4.61
N ASN A 151 14.95 -3.41 4.63
CA ASN A 151 14.14 -2.23 4.33
C ASN A 151 14.19 -1.20 5.47
N MET A 152 14.12 -1.64 6.72
CA MET A 152 14.00 -0.75 7.88
C MET A 152 15.34 -0.30 8.46
N GLN A 153 16.40 -1.11 8.36
CA GLN A 153 17.67 -0.85 9.04
C GLN A 153 18.31 0.49 8.62
N PRO A 154 18.36 0.88 7.33
CA PRO A 154 18.90 2.18 6.93
C PRO A 154 18.11 3.37 7.49
N LEU A 155 16.78 3.23 7.58
CA LEU A 155 15.89 4.24 8.16
C LEU A 155 16.11 4.38 9.67
N LYS A 156 16.18 3.24 10.37
CA LYS A 156 16.39 3.16 11.82
C LYS A 156 17.74 3.73 12.24
N GLU A 157 18.83 3.39 11.54
CA GLU A 157 20.16 3.86 11.89
C GLU A 157 20.34 5.36 11.63
N LYS A 158 19.86 5.85 10.48
CA LYS A 158 20.06 7.24 10.09
C LYS A 158 19.06 8.20 10.73
N PHE A 159 17.86 7.72 11.06
CA PHE A 159 16.76 8.54 11.56
C PHE A 159 16.02 7.92 12.76
N PRO A 160 16.69 7.47 13.83
CA PRO A 160 16.09 6.72 14.94
C PRO A 160 14.99 7.49 15.70
N ASN A 161 15.05 8.82 15.67
CA ASN A 161 14.04 9.68 16.33
C ASN A 161 12.82 9.96 15.44
N LYS A 162 12.92 9.72 14.11
CA LYS A 162 11.87 10.02 13.14
C LYS A 162 11.20 8.78 12.57
N PHE A 163 11.93 7.67 12.41
CA PHE A 163 11.36 6.41 11.98
C PHE A 163 10.83 5.65 13.20
N LYS A 164 9.54 5.31 13.17
CA LYS A 164 8.87 4.58 14.25
C LYS A 164 8.10 3.41 13.66
N LEU A 165 8.31 2.24 14.26
CA LEU A 165 7.76 0.97 13.80
C LEU A 165 6.94 0.34 14.93
N TYR A 166 5.72 -0.06 14.59
CA TYR A 166 4.76 -0.64 15.53
C TYR A 166 4.08 -1.86 14.89
N THR A 167 3.51 -2.70 15.74
CA THR A 167 2.61 -3.80 15.37
C THR A 167 1.40 -3.77 16.30
N ILE A 168 0.34 -4.53 15.98
CA ILE A 168 -0.68 -4.89 16.96
C ILE A 168 -0.09 -5.84 18.00
N LYS A 169 -0.55 -5.70 19.25
CA LYS A 169 -0.19 -6.60 20.34
C LYS A 169 -0.60 -8.04 20.02
N THR A 170 0.31 -8.97 20.28
CA THR A 170 0.20 -10.36 19.86
C THR A 170 -0.93 -11.14 20.56
N ASP A 171 -1.38 -10.68 21.72
CA ASP A 171 -2.44 -11.30 22.51
C ASP A 171 -3.87 -10.90 22.06
N LEU A 172 -4.00 -9.92 21.16
CA LEU A 172 -5.30 -9.45 20.68
C LEU A 172 -5.87 -10.24 19.49
N ASP A 173 -5.07 -11.12 18.86
CA ASP A 173 -5.46 -11.90 17.67
C ASP A 173 -6.02 -11.04 16.52
N ILE A 174 -5.44 -9.85 16.34
CA ILE A 174 -5.79 -8.92 15.26
C ILE A 174 -4.64 -8.89 14.25
N TYR A 175 -4.96 -9.19 13.00
CA TYR A 175 -4.03 -9.20 11.89
C TYR A 175 -4.07 -7.89 11.11
N ILE A 176 -2.91 -7.28 10.86
CA ILE A 176 -2.82 -6.09 10.01
C ILE A 176 -2.86 -6.54 8.54
N HIS A 177 -4.05 -6.50 7.94
CA HIS A 177 -4.25 -6.75 6.50
C HIS A 177 -4.40 -5.46 5.68
N SER A 178 -4.30 -4.29 6.31
CA SER A 178 -4.33 -2.98 5.65
C SER A 178 -3.25 -2.88 4.55
N LYS A 179 -3.51 -2.03 3.55
CA LYS A 179 -2.50 -1.49 2.62
C LYS A 179 -2.83 -0.04 2.37
N LEU A 180 -2.37 0.83 3.25
CA LEU A 180 -2.70 2.25 3.21
C LEU A 180 -1.49 3.14 3.49
N VAL A 181 -1.48 4.29 2.86
CA VAL A 181 -0.46 5.33 3.05
C VAL A 181 -1.14 6.69 3.14
N VAL A 182 -0.90 7.41 4.24
CA VAL A 182 -1.28 8.82 4.40
C VAL A 182 -0.02 9.68 4.37
N ILE A 183 -0.05 10.76 3.58
CA ILE A 183 1.05 11.72 3.49
C ILE A 183 0.51 13.11 3.78
N ASP A 184 1.11 13.77 4.77
CA ASP A 184 0.87 15.16 5.17
C ASP A 184 -0.61 15.57 5.42
N ASP A 185 -1.51 14.62 5.66
CA ASP A 185 -2.98 14.82 5.69
C ASP A 185 -3.55 15.40 4.36
N VAL A 186 -2.83 15.31 3.24
CA VAL A 186 -3.28 15.80 1.91
C VAL A 186 -3.41 14.70 0.87
N TYR A 187 -2.85 13.52 1.14
CA TYR A 187 -2.89 12.37 0.25
C TYR A 187 -3.19 11.10 1.04
N LEU A 188 -4.10 10.28 0.51
CA LEU A 188 -4.41 8.94 1.00
C LEU A 188 -4.34 7.96 -0.17
N ALA A 189 -3.56 6.90 -0.03
CA ALA A 189 -3.67 5.69 -0.85
C ALA A 189 -4.28 4.56 0.00
N ASP A 190 -5.26 3.84 -0.53
CA ASP A 190 -5.88 2.66 0.08
C ASP A 190 -6.26 1.68 -1.04
N GLY A 191 -5.95 0.39 -0.84
CA GLY A 191 -6.20 -0.64 -1.84
C GLY A 191 -5.65 -2.01 -1.47
N SER A 192 -5.16 -2.73 -2.48
CA SER A 192 -4.72 -4.12 -2.33
C SER A 192 -3.20 -4.28 -2.31
N ALA A 193 -2.43 -3.30 -2.81
CA ALA A 193 -0.99 -3.45 -3.01
C ALA A 193 -0.18 -3.32 -1.73
N ASN A 194 0.45 -4.44 -1.34
CA ASN A 194 1.39 -4.49 -0.22
C ASN A 194 2.69 -3.74 -0.52
N TRP A 195 3.44 -3.40 0.53
CA TRP A 195 4.81 -2.90 0.39
C TRP A 195 5.80 -4.04 0.14
N ASN A 196 5.77 -4.58 -1.08
CA ASN A 196 6.68 -5.60 -1.59
C ASN A 196 6.83 -5.49 -3.12
N ARG A 197 7.77 -6.22 -3.73
CA ARG A 197 8.00 -6.14 -5.19
C ARG A 197 6.87 -6.76 -5.98
N ARG A 198 6.24 -7.81 -5.43
CA ARG A 198 5.09 -8.48 -6.04
C ARG A 198 3.95 -7.53 -6.33
N SER A 199 3.46 -6.81 -5.34
CA SER A 199 2.35 -5.86 -5.49
C SER A 199 2.74 -4.62 -6.32
N MET A 200 4.03 -4.26 -6.37
CA MET A 200 4.49 -3.12 -7.16
C MET A 200 4.68 -3.43 -8.65
N THR A 201 4.93 -4.69 -9.02
CA THR A 201 5.33 -5.03 -10.40
C THR A 201 4.75 -6.31 -11.00
N SER A 202 4.21 -7.22 -10.19
CA SER A 202 3.84 -8.58 -10.63
C SER A 202 2.37 -8.89 -10.47
N ASP A 203 1.90 -8.92 -9.23
CA ASP A 203 0.56 -9.38 -8.91
C ASP A 203 -0.45 -8.33 -9.37
N PRO A 204 -1.62 -8.75 -9.88
CA PRO A 204 -2.68 -7.81 -10.21
C PRO A 204 -3.18 -7.07 -8.98
N GLU A 205 -2.90 -5.77 -8.89
CA GLU A 205 -3.30 -4.91 -7.77
C GLU A 205 -4.14 -3.72 -8.24
N LEU A 206 -4.91 -3.14 -7.32
CA LEU A 206 -5.74 -1.97 -7.54
C LEU A 206 -5.75 -1.10 -6.28
N ASP A 207 -5.27 0.15 -6.40
CA ASP A 207 -5.33 1.15 -5.34
C ASP A 207 -6.12 2.38 -5.80
N ALA A 208 -6.73 3.06 -4.84
CA ALA A 208 -7.31 4.37 -5.04
C ALA A 208 -6.48 5.42 -4.30
N ASN A 209 -5.99 6.39 -5.06
CA ASN A 209 -5.28 7.56 -4.55
C ASN A 209 -6.24 8.73 -4.45
N VAL A 210 -6.29 9.37 -3.29
CA VAL A 210 -7.28 10.39 -2.95
C VAL A 210 -6.58 11.66 -2.51
N VAL A 211 -6.99 12.78 -3.09
CA VAL A 211 -6.66 14.14 -2.64
C VAL A 211 -7.97 14.88 -2.37
N ASP A 212 -8.00 15.65 -1.29
CA ASP A 212 -9.19 16.38 -0.87
C ASP A 212 -9.20 17.82 -1.38
N ASP A 213 -10.34 18.24 -1.94
CA ASP A 213 -10.56 19.64 -2.34
C ASP A 213 -11.07 20.48 -1.15
N GLU A 214 -11.67 19.84 -0.14
CA GLU A 214 -12.07 20.52 1.10
C GLU A 214 -10.92 20.56 2.10
N HIS A 215 -10.63 21.74 2.64
CA HIS A 215 -9.47 21.97 3.47
C HIS A 215 -9.83 22.47 4.88
N VAL A 216 -8.95 22.19 5.83
CA VAL A 216 -9.03 22.57 7.25
C VAL A 216 -7.65 22.98 7.74
N LYS A 217 -7.60 23.90 8.71
CA LYS A 217 -6.36 24.23 9.42
C LYS A 217 -6.13 23.27 10.58
N THR A 218 -4.95 22.68 10.65
CA THR A 218 -4.50 21.88 11.81
C THR A 218 -4.20 22.78 13.02
N PRO A 219 -4.08 22.20 14.23
CA PRO A 219 -3.57 22.92 15.40
C PRO A 219 -2.16 23.52 15.21
N ASP A 220 -1.37 22.97 14.28
CA ASP A 220 -0.08 23.53 13.85
C ASP A 220 -0.18 24.71 12.88
N GLY A 221 -1.41 25.09 12.48
CA GLY A 221 -1.66 26.17 11.53
C GLY A 221 -1.46 25.79 10.06
N VAL A 222 -1.22 24.50 9.76
CA VAL A 222 -1.04 23.98 8.39
C VAL A 222 -2.41 23.70 7.76
N THR A 223 -2.58 24.03 6.49
CA THR A 223 -3.81 23.72 5.75
C THR A 223 -3.68 22.35 5.08
N VAL A 224 -4.62 21.45 5.37
CA VAL A 224 -4.60 20.05 4.92
C VAL A 224 -5.97 19.60 4.43
N GLY A 225 -6.07 18.42 3.83
CA GLY A 225 -7.31 17.83 3.37
C GLY A 225 -8.19 17.36 4.52
N LYS A 226 -9.47 17.74 4.53
CA LYS A 226 -10.37 17.50 5.66
C LYS A 226 -10.66 16.04 5.93
N VAL A 227 -11.05 15.29 4.90
CA VAL A 227 -11.38 13.86 4.99
C VAL A 227 -10.13 13.04 5.30
N ILE A 228 -8.99 13.40 4.71
CA ILE A 228 -7.73 12.68 4.90
C ILE A 228 -7.21 12.90 6.33
N ARG A 229 -7.30 14.13 6.84
CA ARG A 229 -7.03 14.43 8.25
C ARG A 229 -7.97 13.68 9.20
N ASP A 230 -9.28 13.71 8.96
CA ASP A 230 -10.25 12.97 9.79
C ASP A 230 -9.93 11.47 9.80
N PHE A 231 -9.60 10.90 8.64
CA PHE A 231 -9.17 9.51 8.52
C PHE A 231 -7.96 9.22 9.42
N ARG A 232 -6.89 10.03 9.33
CA ARG A 232 -5.68 9.86 10.15
C ARG A 232 -5.98 9.99 11.65
N VAL A 233 -6.82 10.94 12.07
CA VAL A 233 -7.24 11.06 13.49
C VAL A 233 -7.94 9.80 13.97
N ARG A 234 -8.88 9.26 13.18
CA ARG A 234 -9.61 8.04 13.53
C ARG A 234 -8.68 6.83 13.61
N LYS A 235 -7.69 6.73 12.74
CA LYS A 235 -6.65 5.69 12.83
C LYS A 235 -5.83 5.83 14.10
N PHE A 236 -5.44 7.05 14.47
CA PHE A 236 -4.73 7.29 15.74
C PHE A 236 -5.61 6.97 16.94
N GLN A 237 -6.90 7.31 16.91
CA GLN A 237 -7.87 6.97 17.95
C GLN A 237 -7.98 5.45 18.11
N GLU A 238 -8.15 4.73 17.01
CA GLU A 238 -8.22 3.26 16.99
C GLU A 238 -6.96 2.64 17.62
N MET A 239 -5.77 3.05 17.17
CA MET A 239 -4.51 2.43 17.59
C MET A 239 -4.14 2.78 19.05
N THR A 240 -4.41 4.00 19.49
CA THR A 240 -3.98 4.51 20.79
C THR A 240 -5.03 4.39 21.89
N GLY A 241 -6.29 4.13 21.54
CA GLY A 241 -7.42 4.11 22.48
C GLY A 241 -7.81 5.49 23.02
N ARG A 242 -7.21 6.58 22.51
CA ARG A 242 -7.56 7.96 22.89
C ARG A 242 -8.84 8.42 22.19
N SER A 243 -9.52 9.42 22.77
CA SER A 243 -10.71 9.97 22.14
C SER A 243 -10.36 10.74 20.85
N TYR A 244 -11.33 10.84 19.95
CA TYR A 244 -11.18 11.64 18.73
C TYR A 244 -10.89 13.10 19.08
N GLU A 245 -11.65 13.65 20.03
CA GLU A 245 -11.58 15.04 20.47
C GLU A 245 -10.19 15.38 21.04
N ASP A 246 -9.60 14.47 21.81
CA ASP A 246 -8.24 14.65 22.33
C ASP A 246 -7.23 14.74 21.18
N ILE A 247 -7.24 13.77 20.25
CA ILE A 247 -6.27 13.74 19.14
C ILE A 247 -6.49 14.90 18.17
N ASP A 248 -7.75 15.28 17.92
CA ASP A 248 -8.07 16.32 16.92
C ASP A 248 -7.57 17.70 17.34
N THR A 249 -7.42 17.95 18.64
CA THR A 249 -6.89 19.21 19.18
C THR A 249 -5.36 19.25 19.28
N MET A 250 -4.69 18.11 19.08
CA MET A 250 -3.23 18.01 19.17
C MET A 250 -2.52 18.49 17.90
N LYS A 251 -1.32 19.03 18.10
CA LYS A 251 -0.33 19.17 17.05
C LYS A 251 0.06 17.79 16.52
N PHE A 252 0.48 17.71 15.26
CA PHE A 252 0.81 16.44 14.64
C PHE A 252 1.89 15.68 15.42
N LEU A 253 2.98 16.34 15.82
CA LEU A 253 4.06 15.69 16.55
C LEU A 253 3.61 15.16 17.92
N ASP A 254 2.79 15.93 18.65
CA ASP A 254 2.24 15.50 19.93
C ASP A 254 1.36 14.25 19.74
N ALA A 255 0.51 14.25 18.71
CA ALA A 255 -0.32 13.10 18.36
C ALA A 255 0.51 11.89 17.88
N ALA A 256 1.61 12.12 17.18
CA ALA A 256 2.53 11.06 16.74
C ALA A 256 3.30 10.45 17.92
N ASP A 257 3.69 11.26 18.91
CA ASP A 257 4.37 10.80 20.12
C ASP A 257 3.45 10.00 21.05
N LEU A 258 2.12 10.15 20.93
CA LEU A 258 1.17 9.26 21.60
C LEU A 258 1.38 7.79 21.21
N TYR A 259 1.83 7.47 20.00
CA TYR A 259 2.09 6.07 19.64
C TYR A 259 3.17 5.45 20.53
N ASP A 260 4.20 6.20 20.91
CA ASP A 260 5.25 5.71 21.80
C ASP A 260 4.73 5.44 23.22
N THR A 261 3.82 6.29 23.72
CA THR A 261 3.19 6.11 25.03
C THR A 261 2.16 4.99 24.99
N ALA A 262 1.24 5.03 24.03
CA ALA A 262 0.18 4.03 23.86
C ALA A 262 0.75 2.63 23.66
N ALA A 263 1.87 2.48 22.94
CA ALA A 263 2.52 1.18 22.74
C ALA A 263 2.99 0.49 24.03
N ALA A 264 3.06 1.21 25.16
CA ALA A 264 3.39 0.67 26.47
C ALA A 264 2.17 0.50 27.40
N GLU A 265 0.99 0.96 26.99
CA GLU A 265 -0.24 0.94 27.79
C GLU A 265 -1.11 -0.25 27.43
N GLU A 266 -1.71 -0.94 28.42
CA GLU A 266 -2.61 -2.07 28.18
C GLU A 266 -3.86 -1.70 27.36
N SER A 267 -4.35 -0.46 27.47
CA SER A 267 -5.57 0.02 26.82
C SER A 267 -5.46 0.28 25.31
N SER A 268 -4.26 0.27 24.74
CA SER A 268 -4.05 0.48 23.30
C SER A 268 -4.07 -0.83 22.51
N LEU A 269 -4.13 -0.75 21.18
CA LEU A 269 -4.01 -1.93 20.31
C LEU A 269 -2.55 -2.25 19.94
N ILE A 270 -1.66 -1.27 20.02
CA ILE A 270 -0.32 -1.35 19.43
C ILE A 270 0.76 -1.68 20.45
N GLN A 271 1.89 -2.18 19.96
CA GLN A 271 3.15 -2.29 20.67
C GLN A 271 4.30 -1.87 19.74
N LYS A 272 5.44 -1.50 20.32
CA LYS A 272 6.66 -1.24 19.53
C LYS A 272 7.09 -2.52 18.82
N PHE A 273 7.53 -2.38 17.59
CA PHE A 273 8.02 -3.50 16.79
C PHE A 273 9.44 -3.23 16.31
N ASP A 274 10.23 -4.29 16.21
CA ASP A 274 11.60 -4.24 15.74
C ASP A 274 11.95 -5.58 15.10
N VAL A 275 12.92 -5.55 14.20
CA VAL A 275 13.49 -6.76 13.59
C VAL A 275 14.99 -6.64 13.67
N ASP A 276 15.62 -7.61 14.32
CA ASP A 276 17.07 -7.68 14.47
C ASP A 276 17.71 -8.50 13.35
N LYS A 277 19.02 -8.34 13.20
CA LYS A 277 19.79 -9.15 12.26
C LYS A 277 19.98 -10.54 12.83
N GLU A 278 19.47 -11.53 12.11
CA GLU A 278 19.63 -12.94 12.46
C GLU A 278 20.65 -13.66 11.58
N TRP A 279 21.33 -14.65 12.15
CA TRP A 279 22.37 -15.41 11.43
C TRP A 279 21.81 -16.11 10.19
N TYR A 280 20.56 -16.58 10.24
CA TYR A 280 19.91 -17.31 9.17
C TYR A 280 19.46 -16.40 8.01
N HIS A 281 19.49 -15.07 8.16
CA HIS A 281 19.26 -14.15 7.06
C HIS A 281 20.25 -14.39 5.90
N ASN A 282 21.46 -14.87 6.20
CA ASN A 282 22.46 -15.22 5.18
C ASN A 282 22.04 -16.41 4.28
N LEU A 283 21.03 -17.19 4.69
CA LEU A 283 20.51 -18.32 3.90
C LEU A 283 19.59 -17.86 2.76
N PHE A 284 19.03 -16.64 2.84
CA PHE A 284 18.09 -16.10 1.87
C PHE A 284 18.80 -15.25 0.82
N GLY A 285 19.48 -15.89 -0.13
CA GLY A 285 20.11 -15.20 -1.27
C GLY A 285 19.09 -14.60 -2.26
N SER A 286 19.58 -13.81 -3.22
CA SER A 286 18.76 -13.17 -4.25
C SER A 286 17.87 -14.15 -5.03
N ALA A 287 18.33 -15.39 -5.24
CA ALA A 287 17.55 -16.44 -5.89
C ALA A 287 16.29 -16.84 -5.11
N VAL A 288 16.30 -16.77 -3.77
CA VAL A 288 15.11 -17.00 -2.95
C VAL A 288 14.16 -15.82 -3.12
N GLN A 289 14.67 -14.59 -3.01
CA GLN A 289 13.87 -13.37 -3.20
C GLN A 289 13.15 -13.36 -4.55
N MET A 290 13.86 -13.71 -5.64
CA MET A 290 13.26 -13.80 -6.98
C MET A 290 12.13 -14.82 -7.11
N LYS A 291 12.03 -15.80 -6.20
CA LYS A 291 10.93 -16.79 -6.19
C LYS A 291 9.73 -16.34 -5.35
N VAL A 292 9.99 -15.66 -4.23
CA VAL A 292 8.99 -15.36 -3.19
C VAL A 292 8.52 -13.90 -3.16
N ASP A 293 9.33 -12.99 -3.69
CA ASP A 293 9.05 -11.56 -3.86
C ASP A 293 9.73 -11.05 -5.14
N ARG A 294 9.29 -11.60 -6.28
CA ARG A 294 9.88 -11.29 -7.59
C ARG A 294 9.59 -9.84 -7.99
N GLN A 295 10.51 -9.28 -8.77
CA GLN A 295 10.29 -8.01 -9.47
C GLN A 295 10.18 -8.28 -10.97
N ASP A 296 9.05 -7.91 -11.55
CA ASP A 296 8.85 -8.02 -12.99
C ASP A 296 9.20 -6.70 -13.67
N THR A 297 10.39 -6.69 -14.26
CA THR A 297 10.85 -5.66 -15.19
C THR A 297 10.81 -6.21 -16.60
N CYS A 298 10.39 -5.37 -17.55
CA CYS A 298 10.52 -5.63 -18.97
C CYS A 298 11.25 -4.44 -19.55
N ASP A 299 12.43 -4.69 -20.12
CA ASP A 299 13.12 -3.68 -20.89
C ASP A 299 12.24 -3.37 -22.09
N GLY A 300 11.93 -2.09 -22.36
CA GLY A 300 11.07 -1.66 -23.48
C GLY A 300 11.62 -2.01 -24.87
N ALA A 301 12.61 -2.90 -24.98
CA ALA A 301 13.04 -3.54 -26.19
C ALA A 301 12.17 -4.78 -26.44
N THR A 302 11.11 -4.60 -27.21
CA THR A 302 10.58 -5.65 -28.06
C THR A 302 11.76 -6.25 -28.85
N SER A 303 12.22 -7.44 -28.47
CA SER A 303 12.94 -8.30 -29.40
C SER A 303 11.92 -8.96 -30.34
N ASP A 304 11.23 -8.13 -31.12
CA ASP A 304 10.68 -8.56 -32.39
C ASP A 304 11.83 -8.54 -33.39
N THR A 305 12.56 -9.64 -33.44
CA THR A 305 13.34 -9.99 -34.61
C THR A 305 13.06 -11.44 -34.95
N SER A 306 12.19 -11.60 -35.96
CA SER A 306 12.02 -12.71 -36.90
C SER A 306 11.74 -14.11 -36.36
#